data_AF-A0AAN6YN92-F1
#
_entry.id   AF-A0AAN6YN92-F1
#
_cell.length_a   1.000
_cell.length_b   1.000
_cell.length_c   1.000
_cell.angle_alpha   90.00
_cell.angle_beta   90.00
_cell.angle_gamma   90.00
#
_symmetry.space_group_name_H-M   'P 1'
#
loop_
_entity.id
_entity.type
_entity.pdbx_description
1 polymer ?
#
loop_
_entity_poly.entity_id
_entity_poly.type
_entity_poly.pdbx_seq_one_letter_code
_entity_poly.pdbx_strand_id
1 'polypeptide(L)'
;MSTNSSLIIGLLSQCDKLARTGLTDENLPSKSRAQLDDIHVRIKVWANEMGAFSQGDQSISYRLQVDPDGAELLLIMLKKLTDRIWLMATSQDYHEKGNAGGGSPDQVHPTEFKAQLGETRSLRSVSSGSTLSIDSNVESETVDGVRQPKRKILQQSAISEANDIIDQLYRLSPIFYDPEQEENANVRKFIATNRAEVTIKDKIEDVTDSAESWLNYHCANKISEKLRDRLVKAAVFRRVKLVFRQQHSHALRFADLAQASTEQIESAALHRQWL
;
A
#
# COMPACT_ATOMS: atom_id res chain seq x y z
N MET A 1 -3.80 -11.63 -15.68
CA MET A 1 -3.36 -11.21 -14.34
C MET A 1 -2.97 -9.74 -14.40
N SER A 2 -3.40 -8.92 -13.44
CA SER A 2 -3.03 -7.50 -13.40
C SER A 2 -1.52 -7.36 -13.20
N THR A 3 -0.87 -6.43 -13.91
CA THR A 3 0.58 -6.17 -13.83
C THR A 3 1.05 -5.89 -12.39
N ASN A 4 0.20 -5.25 -11.58
CA ASN A 4 0.50 -4.93 -10.19
C ASN A 4 0.55 -6.19 -9.30
N SER A 5 -0.29 -7.19 -9.58
CA SER A 5 -0.33 -8.45 -8.81
C SER A 5 1.00 -9.21 -8.91
N SER A 6 1.54 -9.33 -10.13
CA SER A 6 2.85 -9.97 -10.35
C SER A 6 3.99 -9.20 -9.68
N LEU A 7 3.90 -7.86 -9.64
CA LEU A 7 4.92 -7.03 -9.00
C LEU A 7 4.91 -7.16 -7.48
N ILE A 8 3.73 -7.18 -6.84
CA ILE A 8 3.60 -7.36 -5.39
C ILE A 8 4.20 -8.71 -4.96
N ILE A 9 3.82 -9.79 -5.65
CA ILE A 9 4.35 -11.14 -5.36
C ILE A 9 5.86 -11.20 -5.63
N GLY A 10 6.32 -10.57 -6.72
CA GLY A 10 7.74 -10.48 -7.06
C GLY A 10 8.56 -9.79 -5.97
N LEU A 11 8.10 -8.64 -5.46
CA LEU A 11 8.76 -7.92 -4.37
C LEU A 11 8.76 -8.70 -3.06
N LEU A 12 7.66 -9.37 -2.71
CA LEU A 12 7.61 -10.23 -1.52
C LEU A 12 8.59 -11.40 -1.64
N SER A 13 8.69 -12.02 -2.81
CA SER A 13 9.70 -13.06 -3.07
C SER A 13 11.12 -12.51 -2.97
N GLN A 14 11.34 -11.27 -3.40
CA GLN A 14 12.63 -10.61 -3.29
C GLN A 14 13.00 -10.33 -1.82
N CYS A 15 12.06 -9.83 -1.01
CA CYS A 15 12.25 -9.67 0.43
C CYS A 15 12.62 -11.00 1.10
N ASP A 16 11.92 -12.10 0.80
CA ASP A 16 12.22 -13.43 1.36
C ASP A 16 13.62 -13.91 0.97
N LYS A 17 14.00 -13.77 -0.32
CA LYS A 17 15.33 -14.15 -0.80
C LYS A 17 16.43 -13.35 -0.12
N LEU A 18 16.29 -12.02 -0.07
CA LEU A 18 17.30 -11.15 0.55
C LEU A 18 17.45 -11.41 2.04
N ALA A 19 16.34 -11.61 2.76
CA ALA A 19 16.38 -11.94 4.18
C ALA A 19 17.12 -13.26 4.42
N ARG A 20 16.79 -14.33 3.66
CA ARG A 20 17.50 -15.62 3.75
C ARG A 20 18.99 -15.48 3.47
N THR A 21 19.37 -14.75 2.41
CA THR A 21 20.78 -14.51 2.08
C THR A 21 21.51 -13.81 3.23
N GLY A 22 20.92 -12.79 3.84
CA GLY A 22 21.50 -12.10 4.99
C GLY A 22 21.58 -12.98 6.24
N LEU A 23 20.60 -13.86 6.47
CA LEU A 23 20.63 -14.81 7.59
C LEU A 23 21.73 -15.86 7.44
N THR A 24 22.06 -16.25 6.21
CA THR A 24 23.18 -17.17 5.93
C THR A 24 24.56 -16.50 5.93
N ASP A 25 24.65 -15.17 5.93
CA ASP A 25 25.92 -14.46 5.98
C ASP A 25 26.55 -14.57 7.38
N GLU A 26 27.62 -15.35 7.50
CA GLU A 26 28.36 -15.55 8.74
C GLU A 26 28.94 -14.24 9.31
N ASN A 27 29.19 -13.24 8.46
CA ASN A 27 29.77 -11.95 8.83
C ASN A 27 28.76 -10.99 9.45
N LEU A 28 27.47 -11.32 9.43
CA LEU A 28 26.43 -10.48 10.01
C LEU A 28 26.50 -10.53 11.55
N PRO A 29 26.55 -9.38 12.26
CA PRO A 29 26.52 -9.37 13.71
C PRO A 29 25.30 -10.11 14.27
N SER A 30 25.48 -10.86 15.36
CA SER A 30 24.41 -11.68 15.96
C SER A 30 23.12 -10.89 16.24
N LYS A 31 23.25 -9.65 16.74
CA LYS A 31 22.12 -8.75 16.97
C LYS A 31 21.38 -8.40 15.67
N SER A 32 22.12 -8.04 14.62
CA SER A 32 21.54 -7.71 13.32
C SER A 32 20.88 -8.93 12.66
N ARG A 33 21.47 -10.13 12.84
CA ARG A 33 20.88 -11.40 12.38
C ARG A 33 19.56 -11.69 13.06
N ALA A 34 19.46 -11.54 14.38
CA ALA A 34 18.21 -11.72 15.12
C ALA A 34 17.13 -10.71 14.68
N GLN A 35 17.51 -9.45 14.44
CA GLN A 35 16.56 -8.43 13.96
C GLN A 35 16.10 -8.69 12.51
N LEU A 36 16.99 -9.16 11.65
CA LEU A 36 16.64 -9.56 10.29
C LEU A 36 15.70 -10.79 10.28
N ASP A 37 15.93 -11.73 11.19
CA ASP A 37 15.08 -12.91 11.35
C ASP A 37 13.67 -12.54 11.82
N ASP A 38 13.56 -11.66 12.82
CA ASP A 38 12.26 -11.11 13.26
C ASP A 38 11.51 -10.43 12.11
N ILE A 39 12.19 -9.54 11.38
CA ILE A 39 11.64 -8.87 10.19
C ILE A 39 11.17 -9.90 9.16
N HIS A 40 11.97 -10.94 8.89
CA HIS A 40 11.64 -11.99 7.93
C HIS A 40 10.38 -12.75 8.34
N VAL A 41 10.29 -13.16 9.61
CA VAL A 41 9.11 -13.85 10.15
C VAL A 41 7.88 -12.96 10.04
N ARG A 42 7.96 -11.70 10.45
CA ARG A 42 6.83 -10.76 10.42
C ARG A 42 6.34 -10.47 9.01
N ILE A 43 7.22 -10.39 8.02
CA ILE A 43 6.85 -10.27 6.60
C ILE A 43 6.09 -11.50 6.13
N LYS A 44 6.55 -12.71 6.50
CA LYS A 44 5.88 -13.95 6.11
C LYS A 44 4.50 -14.08 6.75
N VAL A 45 4.37 -13.74 8.03
CA VAL A 45 3.07 -13.73 8.72
C VAL A 45 2.12 -12.75 8.03
N TRP A 46 2.56 -11.51 7.83
CA TRP A 46 1.77 -10.48 7.14
C TRP A 46 1.34 -10.94 5.74
N ALA A 47 2.28 -11.46 4.93
CA ALA A 47 1.99 -11.90 3.57
C ALA A 47 1.00 -13.09 3.54
N ASN A 48 1.09 -13.99 4.52
CA ASN A 48 0.17 -15.10 4.66
C ASN A 48 -1.23 -14.62 5.07
N GLU A 49 -1.33 -13.74 6.06
CA GLU A 49 -2.59 -13.11 6.44
C GLU A 49 -3.23 -12.45 5.22
N MET A 50 -2.49 -11.62 4.50
CA MET A 50 -3.02 -10.94 3.31
C MET A 50 -3.36 -11.91 2.17
N GLY A 51 -3.05 -13.20 2.27
CA GLY A 51 -3.28 -14.15 1.19
C GLY A 51 -2.45 -13.81 -0.04
N ALA A 52 -1.24 -13.27 0.12
CA ALA A 52 -0.36 -12.92 -1.00
C ALA A 52 -0.04 -14.11 -1.92
N PHE A 53 -0.07 -15.32 -1.37
CA PHE A 53 0.15 -16.58 -2.08
C PHE A 53 -1.14 -17.40 -2.29
N SER A 54 -2.29 -16.88 -1.85
CA SER A 54 -3.58 -17.53 -2.09
C SER A 54 -4.06 -17.26 -3.52
N GLN A 55 -4.93 -18.11 -4.03
CA GLN A 55 -5.53 -17.97 -5.35
C GLN A 55 -6.94 -17.39 -5.25
N GLY A 56 -7.40 -16.71 -6.31
CA GLY A 56 -8.77 -16.22 -6.40
C GLY A 56 -9.06 -14.99 -5.53
N ASP A 57 -10.26 -14.96 -4.97
CA ASP A 57 -10.87 -13.85 -4.21
C ASP A 57 -10.19 -13.57 -2.86
N GLN A 58 -9.56 -14.59 -2.28
CA GLN A 58 -8.77 -14.47 -1.05
C GLN A 58 -7.40 -13.82 -1.27
N SER A 59 -6.99 -13.64 -2.52
CA SER A 59 -5.69 -13.03 -2.82
C SER A 59 -5.70 -11.53 -2.62
N ILE A 60 -4.66 -10.98 -1.98
CA ILE A 60 -4.45 -9.53 -1.92
C ILE A 60 -4.47 -8.90 -3.33
N SER A 61 -3.97 -9.66 -4.30
CA SER A 61 -3.93 -9.28 -5.71
C SER A 61 -5.32 -9.07 -6.30
N TYR A 62 -6.29 -9.91 -5.95
CA TYR A 62 -7.68 -9.77 -6.38
C TYR A 62 -8.35 -8.57 -5.72
N ARG A 63 -8.19 -8.42 -4.39
CA ARG A 63 -8.74 -7.29 -3.63
C ARG A 63 -8.20 -5.94 -4.12
N LEU A 64 -6.92 -5.88 -4.45
CA LEU A 64 -6.30 -4.65 -4.96
C LEU A 64 -6.67 -4.30 -6.41
N GLN A 65 -7.39 -5.15 -7.16
CA GLN A 65 -7.85 -4.79 -8.51
C GLN A 65 -8.83 -3.61 -8.51
N VAL A 66 -9.61 -3.47 -7.43
CA VAL A 66 -10.63 -2.42 -7.32
C VAL A 66 -10.10 -1.13 -6.68
N ASP A 67 -8.89 -1.18 -6.12
CA ASP A 67 -8.22 -0.05 -5.49
C ASP A 67 -6.78 0.14 -6.02
N PRO A 68 -6.61 0.81 -7.18
CA PRO A 68 -5.30 1.02 -7.79
C PRO A 68 -4.39 1.91 -6.92
N ASP A 69 -4.96 2.86 -6.18
CA ASP A 69 -4.21 3.73 -5.25
C ASP A 69 -3.62 2.90 -4.10
N GLY A 70 -4.43 2.00 -3.52
CA GLY A 70 -3.97 1.07 -2.49
C GLY A 70 -2.89 0.12 -3.01
N ALA A 71 -3.03 -0.34 -4.25
CA ALA A 71 -2.03 -1.20 -4.91
C ALA A 71 -0.70 -0.46 -5.10
N GLU A 72 -0.73 0.80 -5.54
CA GLU A 72 0.46 1.63 -5.72
C GLU A 72 1.15 1.92 -4.38
N LEU A 73 0.38 2.31 -3.36
CA LEU A 73 0.92 2.53 -2.02
C LEU A 73 1.63 1.28 -1.49
N LEU A 74 1.00 0.11 -1.64
CA LEU A 74 1.60 -1.14 -1.21
C LEU A 74 2.90 -1.45 -1.95
N LEU A 75 2.93 -1.25 -3.27
CA LEU A 75 4.14 -1.41 -4.08
C LEU A 75 5.27 -0.50 -3.60
N ILE A 76 4.97 0.77 -3.28
CA ILE A 76 5.97 1.71 -2.77
C ILE A 76 6.53 1.23 -1.42
N MET A 77 5.69 0.75 -0.52
CA MET A 77 6.11 0.24 0.79
C MET A 77 6.97 -1.01 0.67
N LEU A 78 6.57 -1.98 -0.17
CA LEU A 78 7.33 -3.20 -0.39
C LEU A 78 8.68 -2.93 -1.06
N LYS A 79 8.76 -1.97 -2.00
CA LYS A 79 10.04 -1.53 -2.56
C LYS A 79 10.97 -0.95 -1.50
N LYS A 80 10.47 -0.01 -0.69
CA LYS A 80 11.25 0.56 0.42
C LYS A 80 11.72 -0.51 1.39
N LEU A 81 10.86 -1.47 1.72
CA LEU A 81 11.21 -2.58 2.59
C LEU A 81 12.32 -3.44 1.98
N THR A 82 12.22 -3.75 0.68
CA THR A 82 13.24 -4.48 -0.07
C THR A 82 14.60 -3.78 0.03
N ASP A 83 14.64 -2.46 -0.19
CA ASP A 83 15.87 -1.66 -0.13
C ASP A 83 16.49 -1.68 1.28
N ARG A 84 15.65 -1.65 2.33
CA ARG A 84 16.13 -1.74 3.72
C ARG A 84 16.64 -3.12 4.07
N ILE A 85 15.96 -4.18 3.65
CA ILE A 85 16.43 -5.55 3.83
C ILE A 85 17.75 -5.78 3.10
N TRP A 86 17.87 -5.25 1.88
CA TRP A 86 19.11 -5.29 1.13
C TRP A 86 20.25 -4.63 1.92
N LEU A 87 20.05 -3.40 2.44
CA LEU A 87 21.08 -2.71 3.23
C LEU A 87 21.47 -3.45 4.51
N MET A 88 20.53 -4.18 5.12
CA MET A 88 20.81 -5.02 6.29
C MET A 88 21.60 -6.28 5.93
N ALA A 89 21.25 -6.91 4.81
CA ALA A 89 21.80 -8.19 4.36
C ALA A 89 23.16 -8.05 3.66
N THR A 90 23.41 -6.97 2.94
CA THR A 90 24.71 -6.73 2.32
C THR A 90 25.65 -6.06 3.30
N SER A 91 26.58 -6.85 3.82
CA SER A 91 27.81 -6.39 4.46
C SER A 91 28.63 -5.55 3.46
N GLN A 92 28.34 -4.26 3.30
CA GLN A 92 29.10 -3.38 2.41
C GLN A 92 30.52 -3.13 2.98
N ASP A 93 31.47 -3.98 2.60
CA ASP A 93 32.88 -3.62 2.49
C ASP A 93 33.08 -2.80 1.21
N TYR A 94 32.62 -1.55 1.23
CA TYR A 94 33.07 -0.57 0.25
C TYR A 94 34.43 -0.10 0.73
N HIS A 95 35.45 -0.91 0.42
CA HIS A 95 36.80 -0.40 0.32
C HIS A 95 36.76 0.75 -0.70
N GLU A 96 36.89 1.96 -0.19
CA GLU A 96 37.30 3.16 -0.91
C GLU A 96 38.65 2.85 -1.59
N LYS A 97 38.63 2.13 -2.71
CA LYS A 97 39.77 2.00 -3.61
C LYS A 97 39.92 3.37 -4.29
N GLY A 98 40.67 4.25 -3.64
CA GLY A 98 41.45 5.22 -4.38
C GLY A 98 42.47 4.46 -5.21
N ASN A 99 42.17 4.14 -6.47
CA ASN A 99 43.17 4.12 -7.52
C ASN A 99 42.54 4.07 -8.92
N ALA A 100 43.29 4.65 -9.85
CA ALA A 100 43.04 4.88 -11.25
C ALA A 100 42.41 3.72 -12.04
N GLY A 101 41.78 4.11 -13.15
CA GLY A 101 41.05 3.27 -14.06
C GLY A 101 41.83 2.09 -14.61
N GLY A 102 41.06 1.03 -14.92
CA GLY A 102 41.48 -0.04 -15.81
C GLY A 102 41.07 -1.41 -15.31
N GLY A 103 39.93 -1.92 -15.79
CA GLY A 103 39.62 -3.35 -15.77
C GLY A 103 38.21 -3.71 -15.30
N SER A 104 37.30 -3.96 -16.25
CA SER A 104 36.09 -4.78 -16.07
C SER A 104 36.43 -6.12 -15.41
N PRO A 105 35.56 -6.66 -14.54
CA PRO A 105 34.54 -7.59 -15.05
C PRO A 105 33.16 -7.52 -14.36
N ASP A 106 32.13 -7.86 -15.16
CA ASP A 106 30.76 -8.27 -14.84
C ASP A 106 30.26 -8.08 -13.41
N GLN A 107 29.51 -7.00 -13.19
CA GLN A 107 28.57 -6.88 -12.09
C GLN A 107 27.13 -7.07 -12.60
N VAL A 108 26.45 -8.06 -12.02
CA VAL A 108 25.00 -8.23 -12.10
C VAL A 108 24.36 -7.07 -11.32
N HIS A 109 24.19 -5.95 -12.01
CA HIS A 109 23.40 -4.82 -11.57
C HIS A 109 21.92 -5.22 -11.61
N PRO A 110 21.10 -4.87 -10.60
CA PRO A 110 19.66 -4.96 -10.75
C PRO A 110 19.28 -4.04 -11.91
N THR A 111 18.69 -4.64 -12.94
CA THR A 111 18.26 -3.97 -14.16
C THR A 111 17.39 -2.77 -13.80
N GLU A 112 17.86 -1.56 -14.15
CA GLU A 112 17.06 -0.35 -14.12
C GLU A 112 15.82 -0.54 -14.99
N PHE A 113 14.68 -0.80 -14.36
CA PHE A 113 13.39 -0.79 -15.03
C PHE A 113 12.97 0.67 -15.19
N LYS A 114 13.46 1.30 -16.27
CA LYS A 114 13.14 2.68 -16.63
C LYS A 114 11.72 2.74 -17.21
N ALA A 115 10.72 2.78 -16.33
CA ALA A 115 9.37 3.20 -16.68
C ALA A 115 9.20 4.67 -16.29
N GLN A 116 8.88 5.50 -17.29
CA GLN A 116 8.54 6.91 -17.18
C GLN A 116 7.43 7.11 -16.14
N LEU A 117 7.79 7.65 -14.98
CA LEU A 117 6.86 8.24 -14.02
C LEU A 117 7.45 9.59 -13.62
N GLY A 118 6.75 10.64 -14.03
CA GLY A 118 7.18 12.02 -13.86
C GLY A 118 7.47 12.38 -12.41
N GLU A 119 8.55 13.14 -12.24
CA GLU A 119 8.99 13.88 -11.06
C GLU A 119 7.91 14.09 -9.99
N THR A 120 7.98 13.33 -8.90
CA THR A 120 7.48 13.76 -7.59
C THR A 120 8.66 14.21 -6.74
N ARG A 121 8.85 15.53 -6.73
CA ARG A 121 9.74 16.30 -5.88
C ARG A 121 9.62 15.91 -4.40
N SER A 122 10.76 15.53 -3.81
CA SER A 122 11.25 15.94 -2.48
C SER A 122 10.19 16.11 -1.37
N LEU A 123 10.00 15.06 -0.56
CA LEU A 123 9.40 15.22 0.76
C LEU A 123 10.48 15.74 1.72
N ARG A 124 10.38 17.03 2.04
CA ARG A 124 11.25 17.74 2.98
C ARG A 124 11.04 17.23 4.40
N SER A 125 12.17 17.00 5.08
CA SER A 125 12.30 16.80 6.51
C SER A 125 11.56 17.86 7.31
N VAL A 126 10.79 17.42 8.29
CA VAL A 126 10.20 18.30 9.31
C VAL A 126 11.21 18.40 10.45
N SER A 127 11.89 19.54 10.52
CA SER A 127 12.76 19.96 11.62
C SER A 127 11.91 20.23 12.85
N SER A 128 12.37 19.80 14.03
CA SER A 128 11.84 20.25 15.32
C SER A 128 12.99 20.54 16.28
N GLY A 129 13.19 21.83 16.51
CA GLY A 129 13.27 22.43 17.85
C GLY A 129 14.40 22.01 18.78
N SER A 130 15.47 22.82 18.74
CA SER A 130 16.60 22.89 19.66
C SER A 130 16.24 23.11 21.15
N THR A 131 17.06 22.55 22.06
CA THR A 131 17.51 23.19 23.32
C THR A 131 18.89 22.67 23.76
N LEU A 132 19.89 23.56 23.74
CA LEU A 132 20.96 23.88 24.74
C LEU A 132 21.33 22.80 25.79
N SER A 133 22.57 22.51 26.21
CA SER A 133 23.94 23.04 26.09
C SER A 133 24.90 21.99 26.70
N ILE A 134 26.19 22.00 26.35
CA ILE A 134 27.34 22.17 27.28
C ILE A 134 28.66 21.83 26.56
N ASP A 135 29.58 22.77 26.74
CA ASP A 135 30.95 22.83 26.30
C ASP A 135 31.84 21.85 27.10
N SER A 136 32.74 21.11 26.44
CA SER A 136 33.91 20.54 27.11
C SER A 136 35.02 20.25 26.10
N ASN A 137 35.90 21.25 26.00
CA ASN A 137 37.27 21.16 25.54
C ASN A 137 38.03 20.02 26.25
N VAL A 138 38.52 19.03 25.48
CA VAL A 138 39.66 18.17 25.87
C VAL A 138 40.46 17.89 24.59
N GLU A 139 41.60 18.58 24.47
CA GLU A 139 42.75 18.08 23.71
C GLU A 139 43.21 16.77 24.34
N SER A 140 43.31 15.71 23.54
CA SER A 140 44.18 14.58 23.87
C SER A 140 44.72 13.96 22.59
N GLU A 141 46.04 14.01 22.51
CA GLU A 141 46.88 13.49 21.47
C GLU A 141 46.77 11.97 21.34
N THR A 142 46.81 11.52 20.07
CA THR A 142 47.26 10.20 19.59
C THR A 142 46.54 8.94 20.10
N VAL A 143 46.03 8.14 19.16
CA VAL A 143 46.41 6.73 18.89
C VAL A 143 45.44 6.14 17.86
N ASP A 144 46.01 5.32 16.97
CA ASP A 144 45.41 4.53 15.90
C ASP A 144 43.98 3.98 16.09
N GLY A 145 43.24 4.00 14.98
CA GLY A 145 42.27 2.96 14.64
C GLY A 145 40.82 3.15 15.13
N VAL A 146 39.89 3.12 14.17
CA VAL A 146 38.53 2.51 14.20
C VAL A 146 37.58 3.31 13.30
N ARG A 147 37.58 3.00 11.99
CA ARG A 147 36.61 3.46 10.97
C ARG A 147 35.22 2.77 11.10
N GLN A 148 34.73 2.47 12.31
CA GLN A 148 33.47 1.70 12.51
C GLN A 148 32.16 2.46 12.90
N PRO A 149 32.10 3.78 13.17
CA PRO A 149 30.84 4.36 13.67
C PRO A 149 29.75 4.48 12.59
N LYS A 150 30.09 4.82 11.34
CA LYS A 150 29.08 5.12 10.29
C LYS A 150 28.27 3.90 9.85
N ARG A 151 28.88 2.70 9.81
CA ARG A 151 28.24 1.46 9.32
C ARG A 151 27.16 0.95 10.27
N LYS A 152 27.47 0.91 11.58
CA LYS A 152 26.51 0.50 12.61
C LYS A 152 25.30 1.44 12.64
N ILE A 153 25.52 2.73 12.44
CA ILE A 153 24.44 3.73 12.41
C ILE A 153 23.50 3.51 11.21
N LEU A 154 24.05 3.28 10.01
CA LEU A 154 23.22 3.02 8.80
C LEU A 154 22.42 1.73 8.92
N GLN A 155 23.03 0.65 9.43
CA GLN A 155 22.32 -0.61 9.62
C GLN A 155 21.23 -0.49 10.69
N GLN A 156 21.52 0.19 11.81
CA GLN A 156 20.55 0.45 12.86
C GLN A 156 19.37 1.31 12.35
N SER A 157 19.65 2.32 11.51
CA SER A 157 18.61 3.13 10.84
C SER A 157 17.76 2.26 9.92
N ALA A 158 18.38 1.40 9.11
CA ALA A 158 17.64 0.53 8.21
C ALA A 158 16.75 -0.49 8.93
N ILE A 159 17.20 -1.02 10.07
CA ILE A 159 16.39 -1.89 10.92
C ILE A 159 15.18 -1.12 11.46
N SER A 160 15.39 0.10 11.98
CA SER A 160 14.28 0.93 12.49
C SER A 160 13.27 1.22 11.39
N GLU A 161 13.74 1.65 10.22
CA GLU A 161 12.89 2.00 9.09
C GLU A 161 12.14 0.78 8.54
N ALA A 162 12.78 -0.40 8.48
CA ALA A 162 12.12 -1.64 8.08
C ALA A 162 10.98 -2.01 9.04
N ASN A 163 11.20 -1.87 10.36
CA ASN A 163 10.16 -2.09 11.36
C ASN A 163 9.01 -1.10 11.20
N ASP A 164 9.29 0.18 11.00
CA ASP A 164 8.25 1.20 10.76
C ASP A 164 7.41 0.88 9.52
N ILE A 165 8.05 0.42 8.44
CA ILE A 165 7.35 0.02 7.22
C ILE A 165 6.45 -1.20 7.49
N ILE A 166 6.93 -2.20 8.21
CA ILE A 166 6.13 -3.39 8.56
C ILE A 166 4.95 -2.99 9.45
N ASP A 167 5.15 -2.15 10.45
CA ASP A 167 4.07 -1.66 11.31
C ASP A 167 3.02 -0.91 10.50
N GLN A 168 3.44 -0.09 9.55
CA GLN A 168 2.52 0.56 8.61
C GLN A 168 1.78 -0.47 7.74
N LEU A 169 2.45 -1.52 7.25
CA LEU A 169 1.80 -2.58 6.49
C LEU A 169 0.69 -3.27 7.30
N TYR A 170 0.93 -3.59 8.57
CA TYR A 170 -0.09 -4.16 9.47
C TYR A 170 -1.24 -3.17 9.75
N ARG A 171 -0.96 -1.87 9.90
CA ARG A 171 -1.99 -0.85 10.08
C ARG A 171 -2.87 -0.66 8.84
N LEU A 172 -2.31 -0.88 7.65
CA LEU A 172 -3.05 -0.79 6.39
C LEU A 172 -3.79 -2.09 6.04
N SER A 173 -3.44 -3.22 6.65
CA SER A 173 -4.08 -4.51 6.42
C SER A 173 -5.63 -4.46 6.44
N PRO A 174 -6.30 -3.82 7.42
CA PRO A 174 -7.77 -3.76 7.44
C PRO A 174 -8.37 -3.09 6.19
N ILE A 175 -7.68 -2.10 5.62
CA ILE A 175 -8.12 -1.39 4.40
C ILE A 175 -8.15 -2.35 3.20
N PHE A 176 -7.23 -3.32 3.19
CA PHE A 176 -7.15 -4.34 2.14
C PHE A 176 -8.08 -5.53 2.38
N TYR A 177 -8.67 -5.67 3.56
CA TYR A 177 -9.57 -6.77 3.93
C TYR A 177 -11.06 -6.44 3.80
N ASP A 178 -11.42 -5.19 3.50
CA ASP A 178 -12.77 -4.73 3.69
C ASP A 178 -13.79 -5.53 2.85
N PRO A 179 -14.75 -6.26 3.45
CA PRO A 179 -15.83 -6.91 2.71
C PRO A 179 -16.72 -5.89 1.98
N GLU A 180 -16.67 -4.61 2.37
CA GLU A 180 -17.27 -3.54 1.57
C GLU A 180 -16.59 -3.39 0.20
N GLN A 181 -15.47 -4.05 -0.10
CA GLN A 181 -14.84 -3.96 -1.42
C GLN A 181 -15.70 -4.52 -2.54
N GLU A 182 -16.47 -5.59 -2.32
CA GLU A 182 -17.40 -6.09 -3.33
C GLU A 182 -18.52 -5.08 -3.57
N GLU A 183 -19.07 -4.52 -2.50
CA GLU A 183 -20.05 -3.44 -2.59
C GLU A 183 -19.45 -2.21 -3.31
N ASN A 184 -18.24 -1.79 -2.95
CA ASN A 184 -17.53 -0.68 -3.57
C ASN A 184 -17.23 -0.96 -5.04
N ALA A 185 -16.90 -2.19 -5.41
CA ALA A 185 -16.72 -2.61 -6.80
C ALA A 185 -18.04 -2.53 -7.57
N ASN A 186 -19.14 -2.97 -6.97
CA ASN A 186 -20.48 -2.85 -7.54
C ASN A 186 -20.91 -1.39 -7.67
N VAL A 187 -20.58 -0.53 -6.70
CA VAL A 187 -20.78 0.93 -6.79
C VAL A 187 -19.94 1.53 -7.91
N ARG A 188 -18.67 1.14 -8.07
CA ARG A 188 -17.82 1.61 -9.20
C ARG A 188 -18.37 1.17 -10.55
N LYS A 189 -18.83 -0.08 -10.68
CA LYS A 189 -19.52 -0.58 -11.87
C LYS A 189 -20.81 0.19 -12.11
N PHE A 190 -21.60 0.41 -11.07
CA PHE A 190 -22.83 1.19 -11.12
C PHE A 190 -22.56 2.63 -11.62
N ILE A 191 -21.51 3.29 -11.12
CA ILE A 191 -21.07 4.60 -11.63
C ILE A 191 -20.68 4.51 -13.11
N ALA A 192 -19.91 3.50 -13.51
CA ALA A 192 -19.45 3.33 -14.88
C ALA A 192 -20.61 3.06 -15.86
N THR A 193 -21.56 2.20 -15.49
CA THR A 193 -22.73 1.85 -16.29
C THR A 193 -23.72 3.01 -16.37
N ASN A 194 -24.01 3.66 -15.25
CA ASN A 194 -25.05 4.69 -15.16
C ASN A 194 -24.56 6.10 -15.46
N ARG A 195 -23.29 6.27 -15.81
CA ARG A 195 -22.80 7.53 -16.41
C ARG A 195 -23.49 7.88 -17.73
N ALA A 196 -24.06 6.88 -18.42
CA ALA A 196 -24.83 7.08 -19.64
C ALA A 196 -26.33 7.37 -19.38
N GLU A 197 -26.84 7.08 -18.19
CA GLU A 197 -28.24 7.28 -17.83
C GLU A 197 -28.44 8.71 -17.30
N VAL A 198 -29.27 9.50 -18.00
CA VAL A 198 -29.43 10.95 -17.79
C VAL A 198 -29.72 11.29 -16.33
N THR A 199 -30.65 10.58 -15.68
CA THR A 199 -31.07 10.89 -14.30
C THR A 199 -30.00 10.68 -13.24
N ILE A 200 -29.08 9.73 -13.45
CA ILE A 200 -27.99 9.46 -12.51
C ILE A 200 -26.79 10.35 -12.84
N LYS A 201 -26.56 10.61 -14.13
CA LYS A 201 -25.55 11.54 -14.59
C LYS A 201 -25.77 12.94 -14.00
N ASP A 202 -26.99 13.47 -14.07
CA ASP A 202 -27.33 14.80 -13.51
C ASP A 202 -27.01 14.85 -12.00
N LYS A 203 -27.38 13.81 -11.25
CA LYS A 203 -27.07 13.71 -9.81
C LYS A 203 -25.57 13.61 -9.52
N ILE A 204 -24.79 12.98 -10.41
CA ILE A 204 -23.34 12.88 -10.26
C ILE A 204 -22.69 14.24 -10.55
N GLU A 205 -23.13 14.93 -11.60
CA GLU A 205 -22.65 16.25 -11.97
C GLU A 205 -22.97 17.28 -10.87
N ASP A 206 -24.20 17.32 -10.36
CA ASP A 206 -24.60 18.20 -9.24
C ASP A 206 -23.69 18.05 -8.02
N VAL A 207 -23.32 16.82 -7.68
CA VAL A 207 -22.47 16.51 -6.52
C VAL A 207 -21.02 16.89 -6.81
N THR A 208 -20.57 16.70 -8.05
CA THR A 208 -19.23 17.09 -8.51
C THR A 208 -19.09 18.61 -8.41
N ASP A 209 -20.02 19.35 -9.01
CA ASP A 209 -20.04 20.81 -9.02
C ASP A 209 -20.16 21.39 -7.61
N SER A 210 -21.01 20.79 -6.77
CA SER A 210 -21.14 21.18 -5.36
C SER A 210 -19.85 20.96 -4.58
N ALA A 211 -19.19 19.81 -4.76
CA ALA A 211 -17.93 19.51 -4.08
C ALA A 211 -16.79 20.41 -4.56
N GLU A 212 -16.70 20.68 -5.86
CA GLU A 212 -15.73 21.60 -6.45
C GLU A 212 -15.95 23.03 -5.95
N SER A 213 -17.19 23.52 -6.00
CA SER A 213 -17.55 24.85 -5.50
C SER A 213 -17.21 25.02 -4.03
N TRP A 214 -17.54 24.02 -3.20
CA TRP A 214 -17.22 24.04 -1.77
C TRP A 214 -15.70 24.05 -1.52
N LEU A 215 -14.94 23.20 -2.22
CA LEU A 215 -13.47 23.17 -2.11
C LEU A 215 -12.82 24.45 -2.64
N ASN A 216 -13.37 25.04 -3.70
CA ASN A 216 -12.90 26.32 -4.21
C ASN A 216 -13.15 27.42 -3.18
N TYR A 217 -14.35 27.51 -2.62
CA TYR A 217 -14.69 28.53 -1.64
C TYR A 217 -13.85 28.44 -0.36
N HIS A 218 -13.66 27.23 0.18
CA HIS A 218 -12.97 27.06 1.46
C HIS A 218 -11.45 26.83 1.33
N CYS A 219 -10.97 26.33 0.20
CA CYS A 219 -9.62 25.82 0.05
C CYS A 219 -8.90 26.27 -1.23
N ALA A 220 -9.42 27.29 -1.95
CA ALA A 220 -8.91 27.80 -3.23
C ALA A 220 -7.38 27.80 -3.37
N ASN A 221 -6.65 28.23 -2.32
CA ASN A 221 -5.20 28.46 -2.38
C ASN A 221 -4.37 27.53 -1.46
N LYS A 222 -5.01 26.60 -0.75
CA LYS A 222 -4.35 25.78 0.29
C LYS A 222 -4.07 24.35 -0.12
N ILE A 223 -4.72 23.87 -1.19
CA ILE A 223 -4.74 22.46 -1.56
C ILE A 223 -4.22 22.29 -2.98
N SER A 224 -3.36 21.29 -3.19
CA SER A 224 -2.87 20.94 -4.52
C SER A 224 -4.00 20.41 -5.40
N GLU A 225 -3.93 20.67 -6.70
CA GLU A 225 -4.94 20.23 -7.67
C GLU A 225 -5.18 18.71 -7.62
N LYS A 226 -4.12 17.92 -7.48
CA LYS A 226 -4.21 16.46 -7.32
C LYS A 226 -5.02 16.06 -6.08
N LEU A 227 -4.84 16.75 -4.95
CA LEU A 227 -5.59 16.44 -3.73
C LEU A 227 -7.04 16.90 -3.84
N ARG A 228 -7.29 18.04 -4.51
CA ARG A 228 -8.64 18.52 -4.81
C ARG A 228 -9.41 17.50 -5.64
N ASP A 229 -8.83 17.01 -6.73
CA ASP A 229 -9.43 15.99 -7.60
C ASP A 229 -9.75 14.69 -6.82
N ARG A 230 -8.82 14.22 -5.96
CA ARG A 230 -9.08 13.06 -5.09
C ARG A 230 -10.22 13.30 -4.12
N LEU A 231 -10.33 14.50 -3.54
CA LEU A 231 -11.40 14.83 -2.60
C LEU A 231 -12.77 14.90 -3.29
N VAL A 232 -12.84 15.52 -4.48
CA VAL A 232 -14.06 15.55 -5.30
C VAL A 232 -14.48 14.13 -5.65
N LYS A 233 -13.57 13.31 -6.19
CA LYS A 233 -13.84 11.90 -6.51
C LYS A 233 -14.32 11.12 -5.30
N ALA A 234 -13.72 11.33 -4.13
CA ALA A 234 -14.15 10.68 -2.89
C ALA A 234 -15.54 11.14 -2.43
N ALA A 235 -15.88 12.43 -2.57
CA ALA A 235 -17.20 12.96 -2.24
C ALA A 235 -18.29 12.38 -3.15
N VAL A 236 -18.05 12.39 -4.47
CA VAL A 236 -18.93 11.78 -5.47
C VAL A 236 -19.12 10.29 -5.18
N PHE A 237 -18.04 9.55 -4.96
CA PHE A 237 -18.11 8.13 -4.66
C PHE A 237 -18.99 7.84 -3.42
N ARG A 238 -18.79 8.57 -2.32
CA ARG A 238 -19.61 8.41 -1.11
C ARG A 238 -21.08 8.67 -1.38
N ARG A 239 -21.39 9.71 -2.15
CA ARG A 239 -22.78 10.06 -2.46
C ARG A 239 -23.43 9.02 -3.35
N VAL A 240 -22.75 8.52 -4.37
CA VAL A 240 -23.28 7.47 -5.23
C VAL A 240 -23.41 6.15 -4.48
N LYS A 241 -22.48 5.82 -3.57
CA LYS A 241 -22.61 4.65 -2.69
C LYS A 241 -23.89 4.69 -1.86
N LEU A 242 -24.26 5.85 -1.32
CA LEU A 242 -25.54 5.99 -0.60
C LEU A 242 -26.75 5.75 -1.51
N VAL A 243 -26.74 6.29 -2.72
CA VAL A 243 -27.82 6.07 -3.70
C VAL A 243 -27.91 4.59 -4.08
N PHE A 244 -26.76 3.95 -4.32
CA PHE A 244 -26.67 2.52 -4.61
C PHE A 244 -27.25 1.69 -3.46
N ARG A 245 -26.88 1.97 -2.20
CA ARG A 245 -27.45 1.29 -1.01
C ARG A 245 -28.97 1.46 -0.92
N GLN A 246 -29.47 2.67 -1.20
CA GLN A 246 -30.92 2.94 -1.21
C GLN A 246 -31.63 2.12 -2.29
N GLN A 247 -31.10 2.10 -3.52
CA GLN A 247 -31.69 1.32 -4.61
C GLN A 247 -31.58 -0.18 -4.36
N HIS A 248 -30.45 -0.66 -3.85
CA HIS A 248 -30.24 -2.06 -3.56
C HIS A 248 -31.17 -2.55 -2.45
N SER A 249 -31.27 -1.81 -1.34
CA SER A 249 -32.21 -2.14 -0.27
C SER A 249 -33.67 -2.09 -0.72
N HIS A 250 -34.03 -1.17 -1.63
CA HIS A 250 -35.34 -1.16 -2.24
C HIS A 250 -35.55 -2.42 -3.11
N ALA A 251 -34.63 -2.75 -4.01
CA ALA A 251 -34.71 -3.93 -4.86
C ALA A 251 -34.87 -5.23 -4.06
N LEU A 252 -34.13 -5.39 -2.96
CA LEU A 252 -34.26 -6.54 -2.06
C LEU A 252 -35.67 -6.62 -1.45
N ARG A 253 -36.24 -5.51 -0.98
CA ARG A 253 -37.61 -5.49 -0.45
C ARG A 253 -38.66 -5.89 -1.49
N PHE A 254 -38.48 -5.50 -2.75
CA PHE A 254 -39.38 -5.93 -3.83
C PHE A 254 -39.24 -7.41 -4.16
N ALA A 255 -38.03 -7.96 -4.10
CA ALA A 255 -37.79 -9.39 -4.29
C ALA A 255 -38.47 -10.22 -3.19
N ASP A 256 -38.36 -9.80 -1.93
CA ASP A 256 -39.02 -10.45 -0.80
C ASP A 256 -40.55 -10.46 -0.94
N LEU A 257 -41.14 -9.32 -1.37
CA LEU A 257 -42.57 -9.22 -1.63
C LEU A 257 -43.02 -10.10 -2.80
N ALA A 258 -42.20 -10.21 -3.85
CA ALA A 258 -42.48 -11.08 -4.98
C ALA A 258 -42.47 -12.57 -4.56
N GLN A 259 -41.49 -12.98 -3.75
CA GLN A 259 -41.42 -14.35 -3.20
C GLN A 259 -42.62 -14.68 -2.30
N ALA A 260 -42.99 -13.77 -1.40
CA ALA A 260 -44.16 -13.95 -0.55
C ALA A 260 -45.46 -14.10 -1.37
N SER A 261 -45.57 -13.36 -2.48
CA SER A 261 -46.74 -13.46 -3.37
C SER A 261 -46.81 -14.80 -4.11
N THR A 262 -45.67 -15.35 -4.53
CA THR A 262 -45.61 -16.65 -5.21
C THR A 262 -45.96 -17.80 -4.25
N GLU A 263 -45.46 -17.76 -3.01
CA GLU A 263 -45.78 -18.78 -2.00
C GLU A 263 -47.27 -18.76 -1.62
N GLN A 264 -47.90 -17.59 -1.56
CA GLN A 264 -49.34 -17.47 -1.31
C GLN A 264 -50.17 -18.05 -2.46
N ILE A 265 -49.77 -17.83 -3.71
CA ILE A 265 -50.45 -18.37 -4.89
C ILE A 265 -50.31 -19.90 -4.92
N GLU A 266 -49.12 -20.44 -4.66
CA GLU A 266 -48.90 -21.89 -4.60
C GLU A 266 -49.68 -22.56 -3.46
N SER A 267 -49.71 -21.93 -2.28
CA SER A 267 -50.51 -22.42 -1.14
C SER A 267 -52.02 -22.42 -1.46
N ALA A 268 -52.52 -21.38 -2.12
CA ALA A 268 -53.92 -21.31 -2.56
C ALA A 268 -54.25 -22.33 -3.65
N ALA A 269 -53.32 -22.61 -4.56
CA ALA A 269 -53.47 -23.63 -5.61
C ALA A 269 -53.52 -25.04 -5.02
N LEU A 270 -52.65 -25.36 -4.05
CA LEU A 270 -52.67 -26.63 -3.34
C LEU A 270 -53.98 -26.82 -2.57
N HIS A 271 -54.46 -25.79 -1.87
CA HIS A 271 -55.74 -25.90 -1.14
C HIS A 271 -56.94 -26.16 -2.07
N ARG A 272 -56.94 -25.66 -3.31
CA ARG A 272 -57.98 -25.97 -4.30
C ARG A 272 -57.89 -27.40 -4.85
N GLN A 273 -56.74 -28.04 -4.77
CA GLN A 273 -56.55 -29.41 -5.26
C GLN A 273 -57.06 -30.47 -4.26
N TRP A 274 -57.28 -30.07 -3.01
CA TRP A 274 -57.81 -30.91 -1.93
C TRP A 274 -59.33 -30.76 -1.70
N LEU A 275 -59.99 -29.83 -2.41
CA LEU A 275 -61.44 -29.63 -2.40
C LEU A 275 -62.06 -30.21 -3.66
#